data_AF-A0A1I7UC04-F1
#
_entry.id   AF-A0A1I7UC04-F1
#
_cell.length_a   1.000
_cell.length_b   1.000
_cell.length_c   1.000
_cell.angle_alpha   90.00
_cell.angle_beta   90.00
_cell.angle_gamma   90.00
#
_symmetry.space_group_name_H-M   'P 1'
#
loop_
_entity.id
_entity.type
_entity.pdbx_description
1 polymer ?
#
loop_
_entity_poly.entity_id
_entity_poly.type
_entity_poly.pdbx_seq_one_letter_code
_entity_poly.pdbx_strand_id
1 'polypeptide(L)'
;MPGQLFVHMHLIFPVLLNTLSDTSDEVLLLDLFLISNICQSESAPADQVDIRSFGLEEEALKQVAHISPFLIKFALSLLEMFRTEPTLLRERGVLIIRQLCLLLEPAQIYRVICVLLERESKHNFAQEMVSTLHGVLLTATELFILRDELRALANESSRSLFECIFIVWSNRPIALLGLCLLSQHYQQAADVALLLSQVDITVDVLLEIDKLVNLIESPVLACESFDPNYYADITSQGRGLVEEDISPRKLR
;
A
#
# COMPACT_ATOMS: atom_id res chain seq x y z
N MET A 1 -9.10 28.84 17.55
CA MET A 1 -7.93 29.31 16.78
C MET A 1 -7.41 28.32 15.70
N PRO A 2 -8.16 27.33 15.16
CA PRO A 2 -7.77 26.66 13.91
C PRO A 2 -8.15 27.44 12.64
N GLY A 3 -9.30 28.13 12.63
CA GLY A 3 -9.88 28.75 11.43
C GLY A 3 -9.06 29.85 10.75
N GLN A 4 -8.24 30.60 11.51
CA GLN A 4 -7.41 31.68 10.95
C GLN A 4 -6.13 31.16 10.27
N LEU A 5 -5.67 29.95 10.63
CA LEU A 5 -4.49 29.33 10.03
C LEU A 5 -4.76 28.96 8.56
N PHE A 6 -6.00 28.53 8.26
CA PHE A 6 -6.43 28.11 6.92
C PHE A 6 -6.36 29.23 5.88
N VAL A 7 -6.62 30.48 6.29
CA VAL A 7 -6.55 31.66 5.40
C VAL A 7 -5.15 31.88 4.84
N HIS A 8 -4.12 31.53 5.62
CA HIS A 8 -2.71 31.67 5.23
C HIS A 8 -2.08 30.36 4.76
N MET A 9 -2.89 29.31 4.56
CA MET A 9 -2.37 27.98 4.23
C MET A 9 -1.62 27.94 2.90
N HIS A 10 -1.98 28.80 1.94
CA HIS A 10 -1.23 28.94 0.68
C HIS A 10 0.21 29.46 0.88
N LEU A 11 0.51 30.13 1.99
CA LEU A 11 1.86 30.61 2.35
C LEU A 11 2.60 29.63 3.25
N ILE A 12 1.88 28.97 4.17
CA ILE A 12 2.46 28.07 5.18
C ILE A 12 2.77 26.70 4.56
N PHE A 13 1.90 26.19 3.70
CA PHE A 13 2.01 24.84 3.16
C PHE A 13 3.31 24.59 2.38
N PRO A 14 3.80 25.51 1.51
CA PRO A 14 5.10 25.32 0.87
C PRO A 14 6.27 25.28 1.85
N VAL A 15 6.18 26.02 2.96
CA VAL A 15 7.23 26.03 4.00
C VAL A 15 7.23 24.69 4.74
N LEU A 16 6.06 24.18 5.14
CA LEU A 16 5.91 22.88 5.79
C LEU A 16 6.32 21.71 4.88
N LEU A 17 6.15 21.86 3.57
CA LEU A 17 6.62 20.86 2.62
C LEU A 17 8.15 20.86 2.53
N ASN A 18 8.78 22.05 2.47
CA ASN A 18 10.24 22.14 2.41
C ASN A 18 10.93 21.57 3.67
N THR A 19 10.28 21.64 4.83
CA THR A 19 10.82 21.08 6.08
C THR A 19 10.72 19.55 6.14
N LEU A 20 9.96 18.89 5.24
CA LEU A 20 10.03 17.44 5.08
C LEU A 20 11.40 16.96 4.55
N SER A 21 12.18 17.85 3.93
CA SER A 21 13.58 17.58 3.54
C SER A 21 14.59 17.95 4.65
N ASP A 22 14.15 18.41 5.83
CA ASP A 22 15.05 18.76 6.95
C ASP A 22 15.75 17.52 7.50
N THR A 23 17.02 17.60 7.91
CA THR A 23 17.77 16.43 8.38
C THR A 23 17.32 15.90 9.74
N SER A 24 16.54 16.66 10.51
CA SER A 24 15.99 16.26 11.80
C SER A 24 14.70 15.45 11.65
N ASP A 25 14.66 14.27 12.26
CA ASP A 25 13.44 13.47 12.34
C ASP A 25 12.39 14.12 13.25
N GLU A 26 12.79 14.82 14.31
CA GLU A 26 11.84 15.52 15.19
C GLU A 26 11.08 16.62 14.44
N VAL A 27 11.77 17.37 13.57
CA VAL A 27 11.16 18.43 12.75
C VAL A 27 10.18 17.82 11.77
N LEU A 28 10.60 16.78 11.03
CA LEU A 28 9.73 16.07 10.10
C LEU A 28 8.48 15.51 10.79
N LEU A 29 8.63 14.88 11.95
CA LEU A 29 7.50 14.26 12.66
C LEU A 29 6.50 15.32 13.14
N LEU A 30 6.99 16.47 13.63
CA LEU A 30 6.14 17.60 14.02
C LEU A 30 5.41 18.21 12.82
N ASP A 31 6.08 18.33 11.67
CA ASP A 31 5.47 18.84 10.45
C ASP A 31 4.42 17.90 9.88
N LEU A 32 4.71 16.59 9.83
CA LEU A 32 3.71 15.59 9.42
C LEU A 32 2.52 15.58 10.37
N PHE A 33 2.73 15.78 11.67
CA PHE A 33 1.65 15.95 12.63
C PHE A 33 0.79 17.18 12.30
N LEU A 34 1.40 18.34 12.04
CA LEU A 34 0.66 19.54 11.67
C LEU A 34 -0.11 19.37 10.36
N ILE A 35 0.54 18.79 9.33
CA ILE A 35 -0.08 18.49 8.03
C ILE A 35 -1.24 17.52 8.19
N SER A 36 -1.12 16.50 9.05
CA SER A 36 -2.20 15.55 9.29
C SER A 36 -3.44 16.23 9.90
N ASN A 37 -3.25 17.14 10.85
CA ASN A 37 -4.34 17.93 11.44
C ASN A 37 -5.03 18.82 10.39
N ILE A 38 -4.27 19.37 9.44
CA ILE A 38 -4.83 20.10 8.29
C ILE A 38 -5.65 19.17 7.41
N CYS A 39 -5.14 17.98 7.09
CA CYS A 39 -5.83 17.02 6.23
C CYS A 39 -7.15 16.53 6.83
N GLN A 40 -7.23 16.41 8.16
CA GLN A 40 -8.44 15.97 8.89
C GLN A 40 -9.43 17.10 9.19
N SER A 41 -9.09 18.37 8.93
CA SER A 41 -9.96 19.47 9.33
C SER A 41 -11.18 19.61 8.44
N GLU A 42 -12.36 19.42 9.02
CA GLU A 42 -13.67 19.65 8.37
C GLU A 42 -14.01 21.14 8.22
N SER A 43 -13.24 22.03 8.86
CA SER A 43 -13.57 23.45 9.03
C SER A 43 -13.13 24.35 7.88
N ALA A 44 -12.40 23.80 6.90
CA ALA A 44 -12.01 24.55 5.72
C ALA A 44 -13.15 24.46 4.69
N PRO A 45 -13.71 25.60 4.23
CA PRO A 45 -14.74 25.55 3.19
C PRO A 45 -14.14 24.87 1.96
N ALA A 46 -14.74 23.76 1.54
CA ALA A 46 -14.36 23.00 0.34
C ALA A 46 -14.26 23.90 -0.92
N ASP A 47 -14.91 25.06 -0.88
CA ASP A 47 -14.85 26.12 -1.89
C ASP A 47 -13.45 26.73 -2.12
N GLN A 48 -12.48 26.53 -1.23
CA GLN A 48 -11.12 27.10 -1.40
C GLN A 48 -10.15 26.18 -2.16
N VAL A 49 -10.44 24.88 -2.27
CA VAL A 49 -9.57 23.91 -2.95
C VAL A 49 -10.37 23.21 -4.03
N ASP A 50 -10.31 23.77 -5.24
CA ASP A 50 -10.92 23.14 -6.40
C ASP A 50 -10.13 21.87 -6.77
N ILE A 51 -10.66 20.70 -6.44
CA ILE A 51 -10.06 19.39 -6.77
C ILE A 51 -9.89 19.24 -8.29
N ARG A 52 -10.72 19.92 -9.11
CA ARG A 52 -10.59 19.90 -10.58
C ARG A 52 -9.33 20.60 -11.05
N SER A 53 -8.79 21.53 -10.25
CA SER A 53 -7.51 22.20 -10.56
C SER A 53 -6.31 21.26 -10.48
N PHE A 54 -6.48 20.05 -9.91
CA PHE A 54 -5.41 19.06 -9.80
C PHE A 54 -5.18 18.24 -11.06
N GLY A 55 -5.97 18.44 -12.12
CA GLY A 55 -5.81 17.70 -13.38
C GLY A 55 -6.21 16.23 -13.28
N LEU A 56 -7.08 15.88 -12.34
CA LEU A 56 -7.67 14.54 -12.21
C LEU A 56 -8.84 14.38 -13.19
N GLU A 57 -8.91 13.24 -13.89
CA GLU A 57 -10.06 12.90 -14.74
C GLU A 57 -11.24 12.50 -13.86
N GLU A 58 -12.41 12.45 -14.46
CA GLU A 58 -13.67 12.21 -13.78
C GLU A 58 -13.69 10.88 -13.00
N GLU A 59 -13.08 9.82 -13.53
CA GLU A 59 -13.03 8.52 -12.86
C GLU A 59 -12.09 8.53 -11.63
N ALA A 60 -10.91 9.13 -11.77
CA ALA A 60 -9.99 9.35 -10.64
C ALA A 60 -10.63 10.20 -9.55
N LEU A 61 -11.39 11.24 -9.92
CA LEU A 61 -12.13 12.09 -8.98
C LEU A 61 -13.16 11.29 -8.18
N LYS A 62 -13.90 10.37 -8.82
CA LYS A 62 -14.83 9.49 -8.09
C LYS A 62 -14.10 8.63 -7.07
N GLN A 63 -12.93 8.11 -7.42
CA GLN A 63 -12.15 7.26 -6.53
C GLN A 63 -11.65 7.97 -5.26
N VAL A 64 -11.46 9.29 -5.32
CA VAL A 64 -10.98 10.12 -4.18
C VAL A 64 -12.06 11.08 -3.65
N ALA A 65 -13.31 10.96 -4.08
CA ALA A 65 -14.39 11.90 -3.74
C ALA A 65 -14.69 11.96 -2.23
N HIS A 66 -14.43 10.87 -1.50
CA HIS A 66 -14.61 10.78 -0.05
C HIS A 66 -13.39 11.26 0.74
N ILE A 67 -12.32 11.67 0.05
CA ILE A 67 -11.05 12.04 0.65
C ILE A 67 -10.92 13.56 0.70
N SER A 68 -10.36 14.06 1.79
CA SER A 68 -10.11 15.49 1.98
C SER A 68 -9.31 16.09 0.81
N PRO A 69 -9.77 17.22 0.21
CA PRO A 69 -9.03 17.93 -0.84
C PRO A 69 -7.62 18.31 -0.41
N PHE A 70 -7.41 18.57 0.88
CA PHE A 70 -6.10 18.89 1.45
C PHE A 70 -5.16 17.70 1.44
N LEU A 71 -5.69 16.49 1.70
CA LEU A 71 -4.90 15.26 1.61
C LEU A 71 -4.49 14.98 0.16
N ILE A 72 -5.41 15.19 -0.80
CA ILE A 72 -5.09 15.05 -2.22
C ILE A 72 -4.00 16.04 -2.64
N LYS A 73 -4.14 17.31 -2.25
CA LYS A 73 -3.13 18.35 -2.51
C LYS A 73 -1.78 18.03 -1.88
N PHE A 74 -1.79 17.55 -0.64
CA PHE A 74 -0.59 17.13 0.06
C PHE A 74 0.10 15.97 -0.63
N ALA A 75 -0.63 14.91 -0.97
CA ALA A 75 -0.07 13.76 -1.68
C ALA A 75 0.52 14.18 -3.04
N LEU A 76 -0.15 15.06 -3.78
CA LEU A 76 0.39 15.64 -5.03
C LEU A 76 1.73 16.34 -4.79
N SER A 77 1.80 17.23 -3.79
CA SER A 77 3.04 17.93 -3.47
C SER A 77 4.14 17.00 -2.95
N LEU A 78 3.79 16.00 -2.14
CA LEU A 78 4.73 15.00 -1.64
C LEU A 78 5.33 14.16 -2.77
N LEU A 79 4.49 13.70 -3.71
CA LEU A 79 4.97 12.96 -4.87
C LEU A 79 5.84 13.85 -5.78
N GLU A 80 5.51 15.13 -5.95
CA GLU A 80 6.38 16.07 -6.69
C GLU A 80 7.75 16.23 -6.02
N MET A 81 7.77 16.33 -4.69
CA MET A 81 9.03 16.39 -3.93
C MET A 81 9.85 15.12 -4.10
N PHE A 82 9.27 13.94 -3.91
CA PHE A 82 9.97 12.68 -4.13
C PHE A 82 10.46 12.53 -5.58
N ARG A 83 9.71 13.05 -6.56
CA ARG A 83 10.09 13.04 -7.97
C ARG A 83 11.24 14.00 -8.27
N THR A 84 11.30 15.13 -7.60
CA THR A 84 12.33 16.18 -7.79
C THR A 84 13.59 15.86 -7.01
N GLU A 85 13.44 15.24 -5.83
CA GLU A 85 14.51 14.84 -4.91
C GLU A 85 14.40 13.33 -4.59
N PRO A 86 14.91 12.45 -5.48
CA PRO A 86 14.81 10.99 -5.27
C PRO A 86 15.51 10.48 -4.00
N THR A 87 16.50 11.21 -3.51
CA THR A 87 17.18 10.92 -2.23
C THR A 87 16.22 11.00 -1.06
N LEU A 88 15.26 11.92 -1.07
CA LEU A 88 14.25 12.06 -0.02
C LEU A 88 13.38 10.80 0.06
N LEU A 89 12.92 10.27 -1.08
CA LEU A 89 12.16 9.01 -1.12
C LEU A 89 13.00 7.85 -0.60
N ARG A 90 14.25 7.73 -1.07
CA ARG A 90 15.14 6.62 -0.71
C ARG A 90 15.49 6.59 0.77
N GLU A 91 15.78 7.74 1.37
CA GLU A 91 16.26 7.83 2.75
C GLU A 91 15.13 7.97 3.76
N ARG A 92 14.08 8.75 3.43
CA ARG A 92 13.02 9.12 4.38
C ARG A 92 11.63 8.65 3.99
N GLY A 93 11.43 8.17 2.75
CA GLY A 93 10.11 7.78 2.25
C GLY A 93 9.41 6.74 3.12
N VAL A 94 10.13 5.73 3.62
CA VAL A 94 9.57 4.74 4.55
C VAL A 94 9.05 5.40 5.83
N LEU A 95 9.85 6.28 6.45
CA LEU A 95 9.45 7.00 7.67
C LEU A 95 8.23 7.90 7.42
N ILE A 96 8.24 8.66 6.33
CA ILE A 96 7.15 9.56 5.95
C ILE A 96 5.86 8.79 5.77
N ILE A 97 5.86 7.73 4.95
CA ILE A 97 4.65 6.96 4.65
C ILE A 97 4.12 6.25 5.90
N ARG A 98 5.00 5.67 6.71
CA ARG A 98 4.62 5.07 8.00
C ARG A 98 3.97 6.09 8.93
N GLN A 99 4.59 7.25 9.09
CA GLN A 99 4.06 8.29 9.95
C GLN A 99 2.73 8.84 9.43
N LEU A 100 2.56 8.97 8.12
CA LEU A 100 1.26 9.32 7.54
C LEU A 100 0.19 8.27 7.84
N CYS A 101 0.51 6.98 7.76
CA CYS A 101 -0.43 5.90 8.11
C CYS A 101 -0.71 5.80 9.61
N LEU A 102 0.18 6.31 10.47
CA LEU A 102 -0.07 6.45 11.90
C LEU A 102 -1.01 7.61 12.22
N LEU A 103 -0.90 8.70 11.47
CA LEU A 103 -1.61 9.95 11.73
C LEU A 103 -2.93 10.06 10.95
N LEU A 104 -3.09 9.33 9.85
CA LEU A 104 -4.22 9.40 8.92
C LEU A 104 -4.69 8.00 8.56
N GLU A 105 -5.91 7.90 8.01
CA GLU A 105 -6.51 6.64 7.59
C GLU A 105 -5.65 5.95 6.50
N PRO A 106 -5.04 4.78 6.75
CA PRO A 106 -4.13 4.14 5.81
C PRO A 106 -4.76 3.83 4.45
N ALA A 107 -6.03 3.41 4.45
CA ALA A 107 -6.78 3.14 3.22
C ALA A 107 -6.83 4.39 2.31
N GLN A 108 -7.03 5.58 2.88
CA GLN A 108 -7.05 6.84 2.13
C GLN A 108 -5.67 7.22 1.60
N ILE A 109 -4.60 7.01 2.38
CA ILE A 109 -3.23 7.29 1.96
C ILE A 109 -2.85 6.43 0.74
N TYR A 110 -3.07 5.11 0.83
CA TYR A 110 -2.78 4.20 -0.28
C TYR A 110 -3.64 4.52 -1.50
N ARG A 111 -4.94 4.80 -1.31
CA ARG A 111 -5.87 5.18 -2.38
C ARG A 111 -5.39 6.42 -3.14
N VAL A 112 -5.13 7.53 -2.43
CA VAL A 112 -4.72 8.79 -3.08
C VAL A 112 -3.40 8.59 -3.81
N ILE A 113 -2.40 7.97 -3.18
CA ILE A 113 -1.10 7.79 -3.83
C ILE A 113 -1.24 6.91 -5.08
N CYS A 114 -1.99 5.81 -5.03
CA CYS A 114 -2.18 4.96 -6.21
C CYS A 114 -2.90 5.69 -7.35
N VAL A 115 -3.99 6.41 -7.07
CA VAL A 115 -4.71 7.22 -8.07
C VAL A 115 -3.78 8.27 -8.74
N LEU A 116 -2.87 8.86 -7.98
CA LEU A 116 -1.88 9.81 -8.52
C LEU A 116 -0.78 9.11 -9.33
N LEU A 117 -0.31 7.95 -8.89
CA LEU A 117 0.72 7.16 -9.56
C LEU A 117 0.25 6.53 -10.88
N GLU A 118 -1.05 6.25 -11.03
CA GLU A 118 -1.62 5.74 -12.29
C GLU A 118 -1.34 6.68 -13.48
N ARG A 119 -1.19 7.98 -13.20
CA ARG A 119 -0.92 9.04 -14.19
C ARG A 119 0.56 9.41 -14.29
N GLU A 120 1.41 8.75 -13.52
CA GLU A 120 2.81 9.11 -13.45
C GLU A 120 3.53 8.75 -14.76
N SER A 121 4.10 9.77 -15.39
CA SER A 121 4.86 9.61 -16.64
C SER A 121 6.26 9.03 -16.40
N LYS A 122 6.87 9.32 -15.25
CA LYS A 122 8.22 8.84 -14.88
C LYS A 122 8.14 7.43 -14.28
N HIS A 123 8.23 6.44 -15.14
CA HIS A 123 8.12 5.01 -14.76
C HIS A 123 9.06 4.60 -13.61
N ASN A 124 10.33 5.03 -13.64
CA ASN A 124 11.30 4.69 -12.58
C ASN A 124 10.86 5.23 -11.21
N PHE A 125 10.32 6.46 -11.16
CA PHE A 125 9.83 7.04 -9.92
C PHE A 125 8.59 6.30 -9.41
N ALA A 126 7.63 6.00 -10.28
CA ALA A 126 6.46 5.21 -9.91
C ALA A 126 6.86 3.84 -9.34
N GLN A 127 7.84 3.19 -9.96
CA GLN A 127 8.40 1.92 -9.50
C GLN A 127 9.08 2.01 -8.13
N GLU A 128 9.85 3.07 -7.84
CA GLU A 128 10.45 3.28 -6.52
C GLU A 128 9.39 3.57 -5.45
N MET A 129 8.37 4.35 -5.79
CA MET A 129 7.26 4.67 -4.89
C MET A 129 6.43 3.42 -4.56
N VAL A 130 6.10 2.60 -5.55
CA VAL A 130 5.41 1.30 -5.35
C VAL A 130 6.23 0.38 -4.45
N SER A 131 7.55 0.28 -4.65
CA SER A 131 8.40 -0.53 -3.75
C SER A 131 8.40 -0.02 -2.31
N THR A 132 8.35 1.30 -2.11
CA THR A 132 8.26 1.91 -0.78
C THR A 132 6.93 1.57 -0.11
N LEU A 133 5.81 1.74 -0.83
CA LEU A 133 4.48 1.37 -0.34
C LEU A 133 4.36 -0.12 -0.04
N HIS A 134 4.86 -0.97 -0.93
CA HIS A 134 4.88 -2.42 -0.75
C HIS A 134 5.66 -2.83 0.51
N GLY A 135 6.87 -2.31 0.68
CA GLY A 135 7.68 -2.58 1.87
C GLY A 135 7.00 -2.11 3.15
N VAL A 136 6.39 -0.92 3.15
CA VAL A 136 5.65 -0.40 4.30
C VAL A 136 4.42 -1.25 4.59
N LEU A 137 3.61 -1.60 3.59
CA LEU A 137 2.39 -2.39 3.76
C LEU A 137 2.68 -3.72 4.46
N LEU A 138 3.74 -4.42 4.04
CA LEU A 138 4.10 -5.73 4.57
C LEU A 138 4.74 -5.69 5.96
N THR A 139 5.44 -4.61 6.31
CA THR A 139 6.30 -4.60 7.52
C THR A 139 5.82 -3.68 8.63
N ALA A 140 5.05 -2.64 8.30
CA ALA A 140 4.62 -1.65 9.29
C ALA A 140 3.50 -2.21 10.17
N THR A 141 3.67 -2.11 11.49
CA THR A 141 2.70 -2.63 12.48
C THR A 141 1.36 -1.89 12.44
N GLU A 142 1.41 -0.59 12.16
CA GLU A 142 0.25 0.29 12.04
C GLU A 142 -0.65 -0.04 10.83
N LEU A 143 -0.16 -0.85 9.88
CA LEU A 143 -0.90 -1.29 8.69
C LEU A 143 -1.67 -2.61 8.93
N PHE A 144 -1.66 -3.16 10.15
CA PHE A 144 -2.31 -4.43 10.47
C PHE A 144 -3.79 -4.45 10.05
N ILE A 145 -4.56 -3.42 10.39
CA ILE A 145 -5.98 -3.34 10.05
C ILE A 145 -6.16 -3.31 8.53
N LEU A 146 -5.38 -2.50 7.80
CA LEU A 146 -5.47 -2.43 6.35
C LEU A 146 -5.11 -3.78 5.69
N ARG A 147 -4.11 -4.50 6.22
CA ARG A 147 -3.76 -5.84 5.74
C ARG A 147 -4.92 -6.82 5.89
N ASP A 148 -5.62 -6.78 7.02
CA ASP A 148 -6.79 -7.63 7.26
C ASP A 148 -7.95 -7.27 6.33
N GLU A 149 -8.21 -5.98 6.10
CA GLU A 149 -9.23 -5.52 5.14
C GLU A 149 -8.93 -5.96 3.69
N LEU A 150 -7.67 -5.83 3.27
CA LEU A 150 -7.20 -6.25 1.94
C LEU A 150 -7.18 -7.78 1.77
N ARG A 151 -7.14 -8.53 2.88
CA ARG A 151 -7.26 -9.98 2.90
C ARG A 151 -8.71 -10.44 2.85
N ALA A 152 -9.57 -9.87 3.70
CA ALA A 152 -10.95 -10.27 3.80
C ALA A 152 -11.78 -9.84 2.57
N LEU A 153 -11.46 -8.67 1.98
CA LEU A 153 -12.20 -8.06 0.87
C LEU A 153 -13.72 -8.10 1.07
N ALA A 154 -14.15 -7.90 2.33
CA ALA A 154 -15.54 -8.07 2.74
C ALA A 154 -16.46 -7.01 2.12
N ASN A 155 -15.95 -5.78 1.97
CA ASN A 155 -16.75 -4.61 1.59
C ASN A 155 -16.34 -4.08 0.21
N GLU A 156 -17.25 -3.37 -0.46
CA GLU A 156 -17.00 -2.74 -1.76
C GLU A 156 -15.80 -1.77 -1.71
N SER A 157 -15.67 -0.99 -0.65
CA SER A 157 -14.53 -0.07 -0.45
C SER A 157 -13.19 -0.80 -0.44
N SER A 158 -13.09 -1.93 0.28
CA SER A 158 -11.86 -2.74 0.34
C SER A 158 -11.52 -3.39 -1.00
N ARG A 159 -12.52 -3.87 -1.76
CA ARG A 159 -12.33 -4.42 -3.11
C ARG A 159 -11.87 -3.34 -4.08
N SER A 160 -12.53 -2.19 -4.07
CA SER A 160 -12.16 -1.05 -4.91
C SER A 160 -10.75 -0.55 -4.60
N LEU A 161 -10.34 -0.54 -3.32
CA LEU A 161 -8.96 -0.21 -2.94
C LEU A 161 -7.98 -1.26 -3.45
N PHE A 162 -8.28 -2.54 -3.25
CA PHE A 162 -7.45 -3.64 -3.75
C PHE A 162 -7.24 -3.54 -5.26
N GLU A 163 -8.30 -3.33 -6.04
CA GLU A 163 -8.21 -3.13 -7.50
C GLU A 163 -7.32 -1.95 -7.87
N CYS A 164 -7.47 -0.81 -7.19
CA CYS A 164 -6.65 0.38 -7.40
C CYS A 164 -5.16 0.09 -7.15
N ILE A 165 -4.83 -0.59 -6.04
CA ILE A 165 -3.46 -0.97 -5.71
C ILE A 165 -2.93 -1.98 -6.74
N PHE A 166 -3.73 -2.99 -7.09
CA PHE A 166 -3.37 -4.06 -8.03
C PHE A 166 -2.96 -3.49 -9.39
N ILE A 167 -3.76 -2.56 -9.94
CA ILE A 167 -3.49 -1.92 -11.24
C ILE A 167 -2.14 -1.18 -11.20
N VAL A 168 -1.93 -0.33 -10.20
CA VAL A 168 -0.71 0.49 -10.11
C VAL A 168 0.53 -0.38 -9.86
N TRP A 169 0.40 -1.43 -9.06
CA TRP A 169 1.49 -2.32 -8.69
C TRP A 169 1.82 -3.35 -9.78
N SER A 170 0.99 -3.45 -10.82
CA SER A 170 1.25 -4.32 -11.98
C SER A 170 2.57 -4.00 -12.70
N ASN A 171 3.09 -2.78 -12.56
CA ASN A 171 4.39 -2.37 -13.10
C ASN A 171 5.60 -2.87 -12.27
N ARG A 172 5.34 -3.55 -11.14
CA ARG A 172 6.32 -4.11 -10.21
C ARG A 172 5.90 -5.53 -9.80
N PRO A 173 6.36 -6.59 -10.50
CA PRO A 173 5.85 -7.94 -10.30
C PRO A 173 6.06 -8.47 -8.87
N ILE A 174 7.15 -8.10 -8.18
CA ILE A 174 7.37 -8.53 -6.79
C ILE A 174 6.37 -7.87 -5.83
N ALA A 175 6.03 -6.60 -6.03
CA ALA A 175 5.02 -5.92 -5.25
C ALA A 175 3.63 -6.54 -5.50
N LEU A 176 3.31 -6.83 -6.76
CA LEU A 176 2.07 -7.50 -7.13
C LEU A 176 1.97 -8.90 -6.52
N LEU A 177 3.06 -9.68 -6.57
CA LEU A 177 3.15 -10.99 -5.95
C LEU A 177 2.92 -10.90 -4.44
N GLY A 178 3.58 -9.95 -3.76
CA GLY A 178 3.37 -9.71 -2.33
C GLY A 178 1.93 -9.35 -1.98
N LEU A 179 1.28 -8.49 -2.78
CA LEU A 179 -0.14 -8.15 -2.61
C LEU A 179 -1.06 -9.37 -2.80
N CYS A 180 -0.80 -10.20 -3.82
CA CYS A 180 -1.59 -11.42 -4.06
C CYS A 180 -1.46 -12.42 -2.91
N LEU A 181 -0.24 -12.59 -2.37
CA LEU A 181 0.01 -13.48 -1.24
C LEU A 181 -0.62 -12.95 0.06
N LEU A 182 -0.52 -11.64 0.32
CA LEU A 182 -1.18 -10.98 1.45
C LEU A 182 -2.70 -11.20 1.44
N SER A 183 -3.29 -11.07 0.26
CA SER A 183 -4.75 -11.15 0.03
C SER A 183 -5.26 -12.57 -0.27
N GLN A 184 -4.40 -13.59 -0.18
CA GLN A 184 -4.74 -15.01 -0.44
C GLN A 184 -5.23 -15.32 -1.88
N HIS A 185 -4.88 -14.47 -2.85
CA HIS A 185 -5.14 -14.71 -4.28
C HIS A 185 -4.06 -15.60 -4.89
N TYR A 186 -4.00 -16.87 -4.44
CA TYR A 186 -2.90 -17.78 -4.79
C TYR A 186 -2.84 -18.13 -6.28
N GLN A 187 -3.97 -18.14 -6.99
CA GLN A 187 -3.99 -18.39 -8.43
C GLN A 187 -3.29 -17.25 -9.18
N GLN A 188 -3.66 -16.00 -8.90
CA GLN A 188 -3.03 -14.83 -9.47
C GLN A 188 -1.55 -14.74 -9.07
N ALA A 189 -1.21 -15.11 -7.82
CA ALA A 189 0.18 -15.18 -7.38
C ALA A 189 0.99 -16.18 -8.22
N ALA A 190 0.43 -17.37 -8.50
CA ALA A 190 1.07 -18.36 -9.35
C ALA A 190 1.25 -17.86 -10.79
N ASP A 191 0.25 -17.19 -11.35
CA ASP A 191 0.31 -16.61 -12.70
C ASP A 191 1.41 -15.53 -12.78
N VAL A 192 1.50 -14.64 -11.78
CA VAL A 192 2.56 -13.63 -11.68
C VAL A 192 3.94 -14.28 -11.54
N ALA A 193 4.08 -15.33 -10.73
CA ALA A 193 5.33 -16.06 -10.59
C ALA A 193 5.77 -16.73 -11.90
N LEU A 194 4.82 -17.30 -12.65
CA LEU A 194 5.07 -17.87 -13.97
C LEU A 194 5.51 -16.79 -14.97
N LEU A 195 4.85 -15.64 -15.00
CA LEU A 195 5.26 -14.51 -15.84
C LEU A 195 6.65 -14.00 -15.46
N LEU A 196 6.95 -13.90 -14.16
CA LEU A 196 8.25 -13.48 -13.67
C LEU A 196 9.37 -14.43 -14.10
N SER A 197 9.09 -15.75 -14.15
CA SER A 197 10.06 -16.75 -14.61
C SER A 197 10.45 -16.62 -16.09
N GLN A 198 9.65 -15.90 -16.89
CA GLN A 198 9.89 -15.66 -18.31
C GLN A 198 10.72 -14.40 -18.57
N VAL A 199 10.94 -13.56 -17.55
CA VAL A 199 11.74 -12.33 -17.64
C VAL A 199 13.17 -12.63 -17.18
N ASP A 200 14.16 -11.95 -17.76
CA ASP A 200 15.55 -12.04 -17.31
C ASP A 200 15.67 -11.62 -15.84
N ILE A 201 15.95 -12.60 -14.98
CA ILE A 201 16.02 -12.39 -13.54
C ILE A 201 17.33 -11.66 -13.19
N THR A 202 17.22 -10.41 -12.77
CA THR A 202 18.35 -9.61 -12.27
C THR A 202 18.64 -9.91 -10.79
N VAL A 203 19.83 -9.53 -10.32
CA VAL A 203 20.21 -9.66 -8.89
C VAL A 203 19.26 -8.87 -8.00
N ASP A 204 18.83 -7.68 -8.43
CA ASP A 204 17.90 -6.86 -7.66
C ASP A 204 16.54 -7.56 -7.48
N VAL A 205 16.04 -8.22 -8.54
CA VAL A 205 14.82 -9.02 -8.47
C VAL A 205 14.99 -10.20 -7.53
N LEU A 206 16.13 -10.90 -7.55
CA LEU A 206 16.41 -11.99 -6.60
C LEU A 206 16.44 -11.51 -5.16
N LEU A 207 17.04 -10.35 -4.89
CA LEU A 207 17.05 -9.75 -3.55
C LEU A 207 15.65 -9.34 -3.10
N GLU A 208 14.80 -8.84 -4.00
CA GLU A 208 13.40 -8.53 -3.69
C GLU A 208 12.59 -9.81 -3.41
N ILE A 209 12.80 -10.90 -4.16
CA ILE A 209 12.18 -12.20 -3.91
C ILE A 209 12.62 -12.76 -2.57
N ASP A 210 13.92 -12.78 -2.28
CA ASP A 210 14.46 -13.28 -1.01
C ASP A 210 13.87 -12.52 0.19
N LYS A 211 13.77 -11.19 0.09
CA LYS A 211 13.07 -10.38 1.11
C LYS A 211 11.61 -10.79 1.27
N LEU A 212 10.88 -10.98 0.17
CA LEU A 212 9.47 -11.38 0.22
C LEU A 212 9.30 -12.78 0.85
N VAL A 213 10.12 -13.74 0.47
CA VAL A 213 10.13 -15.10 1.05
C VAL A 213 10.42 -15.04 2.55
N ASN A 214 11.47 -14.34 2.96
CA ASN A 214 11.81 -14.15 4.38
C ASN A 214 10.67 -13.49 5.16
N LEU A 215 9.90 -12.57 4.55
CA LEU A 215 8.75 -11.94 5.18
C LEU A 215 7.57 -12.92 5.33
N ILE A 216 7.31 -13.77 4.34
CA ILE A 216 6.22 -14.76 4.40
C ILE A 216 6.53 -15.86 5.42
N GLU A 217 7.79 -16.28 5.51
CA GLU A 217 8.25 -17.25 6.50
C GLU A 217 8.36 -16.66 7.92
N SER A 218 8.38 -15.33 8.03
CA SER A 218 8.41 -14.63 9.32
C SER A 218 7.07 -14.80 10.07
N PRO A 219 7.11 -14.96 11.41
CA PRO A 219 5.90 -15.04 12.23
C PRO A 219 4.97 -13.82 12.11
N VAL A 220 5.49 -12.67 11.66
CA VAL A 220 4.69 -11.46 11.43
C VAL A 220 3.61 -11.67 10.37
N LEU A 221 3.89 -12.40 9.28
CA LEU A 221 2.89 -12.74 8.26
C LEU A 221 2.32 -14.15 8.44
N ALA A 222 3.07 -15.08 9.06
CA ALA A 222 2.59 -16.43 9.34
C ALA A 222 1.45 -16.46 10.38
N CYS A 223 1.46 -15.59 11.39
CA CYS A 223 0.33 -15.46 12.33
C CYS A 223 -0.94 -14.92 11.66
N GLU A 224 -0.81 -14.05 10.64
CA GLU A 224 -1.94 -13.50 9.91
C GLU A 224 -2.53 -14.48 8.87
N SER A 225 -1.78 -15.52 8.49
CA SER A 225 -2.20 -16.55 7.52
C SER A 225 -2.62 -17.87 8.16
N PHE A 226 -2.49 -18.01 9.49
CA PHE A 226 -3.01 -19.15 10.25
C PHE A 226 -4.52 -19.01 10.51
N ASP A 227 -5.33 -19.24 9.47
CA ASP A 227 -6.75 -19.58 9.65
C ASP A 227 -6.85 -21.06 10.08
N PRO A 228 -7.29 -21.37 11.32
CA PRO A 228 -7.45 -22.75 11.77
C PRO A 228 -8.47 -23.56 10.94
N ASN A 229 -9.28 -22.92 10.10
CA ASN A 229 -10.25 -23.61 9.24
C ASN A 229 -9.61 -24.25 7.99
N TYR A 230 -8.41 -23.83 7.57
CA TYR A 230 -7.77 -24.39 6.36
C TYR A 230 -7.34 -25.85 6.53
N TYR A 231 -7.00 -26.28 7.75
CA TYR A 231 -6.63 -27.68 8.03
C TYR A 231 -7.83 -28.62 8.22
N ALA A 232 -9.04 -28.09 8.38
CA ALA A 232 -10.25 -28.90 8.47
C ALA A 232 -10.63 -29.48 7.09
N ASP A 233 -10.41 -28.75 6.00
CA ASP A 233 -10.74 -29.20 4.64
C ASP A 233 -9.74 -30.23 4.09
N ILE A 234 -8.46 -30.13 4.46
CA ILE A 234 -7.45 -31.11 4.02
C ILE A 234 -7.61 -32.43 4.78
N THR A 235 -8.04 -32.39 6.04
CA THR A 235 -8.32 -33.62 6.82
C THR A 235 -9.66 -34.27 6.50
N SER A 236 -10.61 -33.55 5.89
CA SER A 236 -11.88 -34.11 5.40
C SER A 236 -11.73 -34.76 4.01
N GLN A 237 -10.94 -34.18 3.10
CA GLN A 237 -10.62 -34.79 1.80
C GLN A 237 -9.58 -35.93 1.89
N GLY A 238 -8.66 -35.89 2.85
CA GLY A 238 -7.65 -36.93 3.05
C GLY A 238 -8.16 -38.23 3.69
N ARG A 239 -9.30 -38.22 4.39
CA ARG A 239 -9.90 -39.44 4.97
C ARG A 239 -10.66 -40.30 3.96
N GLY A 240 -10.96 -39.78 2.77
CA GLY A 240 -11.65 -40.54 1.72
C GLY A 240 -10.74 -41.44 0.86
N LEU A 241 -9.41 -41.37 1.03
CA LEU A 241 -8.44 -42.03 0.15
C LEU A 241 -7.58 -43.11 0.81
N VAL A 242 -7.88 -43.51 2.06
CA VAL A 242 -7.08 -44.53 2.80
C VAL A 242 -7.91 -45.76 3.22
N GLU A 243 -9.20 -45.85 2.88
CA GLU A 243 -10.05 -47.00 3.28
C GLU A 243 -10.31 -48.07 2.19
N GLU A 244 -9.75 -47.94 0.98
CA GLU A 244 -9.80 -49.00 -0.03
C GLU A 244 -8.40 -49.50 -0.40
N ASP A 245 -7.89 -50.48 0.37
CA ASP A 245 -7.15 -51.67 -0.12
C ASP A 245 -6.26 -52.28 0.96
N ILE A 246 -6.85 -53.00 1.94
CA ILE A 246 -6.14 -54.11 2.59
C ILE A 246 -7.14 -55.25 2.86
N SER A 247 -7.41 -56.07 1.83
CA SER A 247 -7.94 -57.42 2.03
C SER A 247 -6.76 -58.43 2.05
N PRO A 248 -6.62 -59.28 3.10
CA PRO A 248 -5.44 -60.11 3.28
C PRO A 248 -5.50 -61.36 2.38
N ARG A 249 -4.64 -61.41 1.35
CA ARG A 249 -4.36 -62.66 0.64
C ARG A 249 -3.51 -63.59 1.51
N LYS A 250 -4.15 -64.70 1.85
CA LYS A 250 -3.67 -65.91 2.53
C LYS A 250 -2.27 -66.35 2.10
N LEU A 251 -1.40 -66.57 3.10
CA LEU A 251 -0.27 -67.48 3.04
C LEU A 251 -0.70 -68.83 3.66
N ARG A 252 -1.07 -69.78 2.80
CA ARG A 252 -0.80 -71.23 2.88
C ARG A 252 -1.51 -71.94 1.72
#